data_AF-A0A2V9JX28-F1
#
_entry.id   AF-A0A2V9JX28-F1
#
_cell.length_a   1.000
_cell.length_b   1.000
_cell.length_c   1.000
_cell.angle_alpha   90.00
_cell.angle_beta   90.00
_cell.angle_gamma   90.00
#
_symmetry.space_group_name_H-M   'P 1'
#
loop_
_entity.id
_entity.type
_entity.pdbx_description
1 polymer ?
#
loop_
_entity_poly.entity_id
_entity_poly.type
_entity_poly.pdbx_seq_one_letter_code
_entity_poly.pdbx_strand_id
1 'polypeptide(L)'
;MAEGQSETSQQLIYREAFDKGAGNWKVGRDKEDGSYNQNVLGKRGEGLPLGWSARGGRSGGFCYSESPWYFDSNHGEFMWFYMVLVGPAGEAWAPYGKDFRNARLHITLRGRNLDLKGSRLYLWIQGNRGPHVREIYNPGDPFVNWALTSQPVEQELLDGQWHDVALTLYDDEDKWSQMGLLNRGLPRKIIVEQSLTFATGTLSYLLNAHHHNLGFILGGVDPNDPPSGRVDVDEISISRGCFETASP
;
A
#
# COMPACT_ATOMS: atom_id res chain seq x y z
N MET A 1 36.25 10.36 -24.92
CA MET A 1 35.17 9.63 -25.61
C MET A 1 34.01 9.58 -24.64
N ALA A 2 32.89 10.21 -24.97
CA ALA A 2 31.73 10.27 -24.11
C ALA A 2 30.96 8.95 -24.22
N GLU A 3 30.93 8.17 -23.14
CA GLU A 3 30.01 7.05 -23.02
C GLU A 3 28.60 7.63 -22.90
N GLY A 4 27.85 7.52 -23.99
CA GLY A 4 26.42 7.80 -23.99
C GLY A 4 25.74 6.79 -23.09
N GLN A 5 25.25 7.25 -21.95
CA GLN A 5 24.28 6.51 -21.15
C GLN A 5 23.04 6.31 -22.04
N SER A 6 22.83 5.07 -22.48
CA SER A 6 21.58 4.67 -23.12
C SER A 6 20.44 4.94 -22.14
N GLU A 7 19.53 5.84 -22.51
CA GLU A 7 18.26 6.01 -21.80
C GLU A 7 17.51 4.68 -21.87
N THR A 8 17.57 3.89 -20.81
CA THR A 8 16.71 2.72 -20.63
C THR A 8 15.26 3.15 -20.82
N SER A 9 14.63 2.71 -21.91
CA SER A 9 13.21 2.95 -22.13
C SER A 9 12.42 2.36 -20.96
N GLN A 10 11.56 3.18 -20.34
CA GLN A 10 10.70 2.71 -19.27
C GLN A 10 9.37 2.24 -19.86
N GLN A 11 9.01 0.98 -19.63
CA GLN A 11 7.68 0.47 -19.94
C GLN A 11 6.71 0.90 -18.85
N LEU A 12 5.70 1.69 -19.23
CA LEU A 12 4.57 2.01 -18.35
C LEU A 12 3.71 0.75 -18.13
N ILE A 13 3.56 0.36 -16.86
CA ILE A 13 2.70 -0.77 -16.46
C ILE A 13 1.31 -0.27 -16.08
N TYR A 14 1.24 0.86 -15.36
CA TYR A 14 -0.01 1.42 -14.86
C TYR A 14 0.10 2.93 -14.68
N ARG A 15 -1.02 3.63 -14.88
CA ARG A 15 -1.18 5.05 -14.52
C ARG A 15 -2.63 5.32 -14.14
N GLU A 16 -2.81 6.08 -13.07
CA GLU A 16 -4.06 6.66 -12.62
C GLU A 16 -3.83 8.15 -12.34
N ALA A 17 -4.52 9.01 -13.09
CA ALA A 17 -4.35 10.46 -13.01
C ALA A 17 -5.54 11.16 -12.34
N PHE A 18 -6.54 10.39 -11.89
CA PHE A 18 -7.71 10.88 -11.14
C PHE A 18 -8.43 12.10 -11.78
N ASP A 19 -8.31 12.29 -13.09
CA ASP A 19 -8.85 13.43 -13.84
C ASP A 19 -10.38 13.34 -14.02
N LYS A 20 -10.92 12.12 -13.93
CA LYS A 20 -12.34 11.79 -14.15
C LYS A 20 -13.06 11.20 -12.94
N GLY A 21 -12.38 11.04 -11.82
CA GLY A 21 -12.94 10.45 -10.60
C GLY A 21 -11.89 9.75 -9.74
N ALA A 22 -12.32 9.21 -8.60
CA ALA A 22 -11.49 8.37 -7.73
C ALA A 22 -11.19 6.97 -8.32
N GLY A 23 -11.83 6.61 -9.43
CA GLY A 23 -11.78 5.25 -9.98
C GLY A 23 -12.30 4.23 -8.96
N ASN A 24 -11.63 3.08 -8.90
CA ASN A 24 -11.95 2.01 -7.96
C ASN A 24 -11.08 2.04 -6.69
N TRP A 25 -10.37 3.15 -6.44
CA TRP A 25 -9.57 3.34 -5.24
C TRP A 25 -10.45 3.60 -4.01
N LYS A 26 -9.99 3.14 -2.86
CA LYS A 26 -10.75 3.10 -1.62
C LYS A 26 -9.96 3.66 -0.45
N VAL A 27 -10.67 4.03 0.61
CA VAL A 27 -10.18 4.35 1.94
C VAL A 27 -10.83 3.42 2.96
N GLY A 28 -10.11 3.03 4.00
CA GLY A 28 -10.70 2.32 5.13
C GLY A 28 -11.45 3.26 6.06
N ARG A 29 -12.69 2.92 6.42
CA ARG A 29 -13.55 3.69 7.34
C ARG A 29 -14.21 2.79 8.37
N ASP A 30 -14.37 3.30 9.58
CA ASP A 30 -15.18 2.63 10.60
C ASP A 30 -16.65 2.56 10.17
N LYS A 31 -17.25 1.36 10.24
CA LYS A 31 -18.66 1.10 9.99
C LYS A 31 -19.11 -0.18 10.70
N GLU A 32 -20.21 -0.12 11.46
CA GLU A 32 -20.65 -1.22 12.35
C GLU A 32 -20.99 -2.53 11.63
N ASP A 33 -21.43 -2.48 10.37
CA ASP A 33 -21.74 -3.64 9.52
C ASP A 33 -20.62 -3.96 8.51
N GLY A 34 -19.45 -3.32 8.65
CA GLY A 34 -18.37 -3.34 7.68
C GLY A 34 -17.77 -4.73 7.40
N SER A 35 -17.16 -4.86 6.22
CA SER A 35 -16.60 -6.11 5.68
C SER A 35 -15.22 -6.49 6.22
N TYR A 36 -14.49 -5.56 6.85
CA TYR A 36 -13.21 -5.85 7.51
C TYR A 36 -13.42 -6.45 8.91
N ASN A 37 -12.34 -6.91 9.53
CA ASN A 37 -12.41 -7.47 10.88
C ASN A 37 -12.87 -6.42 11.91
N GLN A 38 -13.24 -6.87 13.10
CA GLN A 38 -13.35 -5.97 14.24
C GLN A 38 -11.95 -5.73 14.80
N ASN A 39 -11.55 -4.46 14.96
CA ASN A 39 -10.26 -4.08 15.52
C ASN A 39 -10.29 -4.07 17.06
N VAL A 40 -9.12 -3.88 17.69
CA VAL A 40 -8.98 -3.85 19.16
C VAL A 40 -9.75 -2.71 19.86
N LEU A 41 -10.20 -1.71 19.12
CA LEU A 41 -11.05 -0.62 19.62
C LEU A 41 -12.54 -0.96 19.53
N GLY A 42 -12.88 -2.17 19.08
CA GLY A 42 -14.26 -2.66 18.92
C GLY A 42 -14.95 -2.17 17.65
N LYS A 43 -14.24 -1.50 16.73
CA LYS A 43 -14.79 -0.97 15.47
C LYS A 43 -14.58 -1.96 14.34
N ARG A 44 -15.56 -2.04 13.43
CA ARG A 44 -15.44 -2.75 12.14
C ARG A 44 -15.11 -1.76 11.04
N GLY A 45 -14.42 -2.22 10.01
CA GLY A 45 -14.03 -1.38 8.88
C GLY A 45 -14.77 -1.73 7.59
N GLU A 46 -14.86 -0.79 6.66
CA GLU A 46 -15.24 -1.01 5.27
C GLU A 46 -14.34 -0.19 4.34
N GLY A 47 -14.09 -0.70 3.14
CA GLY A 47 -13.46 0.06 2.07
C GLY A 47 -14.49 0.90 1.32
N LEU A 48 -14.48 2.21 1.54
CA LEU A 48 -15.36 3.18 0.86
C LEU A 48 -14.62 3.87 -0.29
N PRO A 49 -15.31 4.37 -1.34
CA PRO A 49 -14.68 5.18 -2.36
C PRO A 49 -13.95 6.39 -1.76
N LEU A 50 -12.82 6.77 -2.36
CA LEU A 50 -12.15 8.01 -1.97
C LEU A 50 -13.03 9.23 -2.23
N GLY A 51 -12.77 10.29 -1.45
CA GLY A 51 -13.19 11.62 -1.85
C GLY A 51 -12.52 12.01 -3.16
N TRP A 52 -13.20 12.81 -3.98
CA TRP A 52 -12.67 13.31 -5.24
C TRP A 52 -13.00 14.78 -5.45
N SER A 53 -12.08 15.51 -6.04
CA SER A 53 -12.25 16.89 -6.48
C SER A 53 -11.98 16.97 -7.97
N ALA A 54 -12.85 17.65 -8.72
CA ALA A 54 -12.67 17.89 -10.16
C ALA A 54 -11.61 18.96 -10.48
N ARG A 55 -11.05 19.63 -9.46
CA ARG A 55 -10.12 20.76 -9.60
C ARG A 55 -9.02 20.68 -8.56
N GLY A 56 -7.85 21.21 -8.89
CA GLY A 56 -6.71 21.38 -7.97
C GLY A 56 -5.61 20.32 -8.11
N GLY A 57 -5.84 19.29 -8.93
CA GLY A 57 -4.82 18.36 -9.41
C GLY A 57 -4.16 18.86 -10.70
N ARG A 58 -3.01 18.30 -11.09
CA ARG A 58 -2.26 18.74 -12.28
C ARG A 58 -3.01 18.47 -13.56
N SER A 59 -3.73 17.36 -13.62
CA SER A 59 -4.61 16.99 -14.74
C SER A 59 -6.05 17.48 -14.56
N GLY A 60 -6.29 18.39 -13.60
CA GLY A 60 -7.61 18.88 -13.21
C GLY A 60 -8.08 18.26 -11.91
N GLY A 61 -8.41 16.97 -11.91
CA GLY A 61 -8.94 16.26 -10.75
C GLY A 61 -7.88 15.65 -9.84
N PHE A 62 -8.24 15.33 -8.60
CA PHE A 62 -7.42 14.57 -7.66
C PHE A 62 -8.31 13.82 -6.65
N CYS A 63 -7.82 12.72 -6.08
CA CYS A 63 -8.52 11.98 -5.04
C CYS A 63 -7.95 12.28 -3.65
N TYR A 64 -8.72 12.01 -2.61
CA TYR A 64 -8.28 12.24 -1.24
C TYR A 64 -8.93 11.30 -0.23
N SER A 65 -8.22 11.10 0.87
CA SER A 65 -8.77 10.50 2.07
C SER A 65 -8.45 11.35 3.29
N GLU A 66 -9.37 11.36 4.25
CA GLU A 66 -9.30 12.23 5.44
C GLU A 66 -9.57 11.45 6.72
N SER A 67 -9.01 11.80 7.86
CA SER A 67 -9.33 11.13 9.13
C SER A 67 -10.82 11.32 9.52
N PRO A 68 -11.43 10.40 10.28
CA PRO A 68 -10.85 9.19 10.86
C PRO A 68 -10.74 8.05 9.83
N TRP A 69 -9.55 7.47 9.72
CA TRP A 69 -9.32 6.25 8.96
C TRP A 69 -9.61 5.03 9.82
N TYR A 70 -10.00 3.92 9.19
CA TYR A 70 -10.13 2.64 9.87
C TYR A 70 -8.75 2.18 10.36
N PHE A 71 -8.69 1.79 11.63
CA PHE A 71 -7.53 1.17 12.25
C PHE A 71 -7.56 -0.34 12.01
N ASP A 72 -6.63 -0.85 11.20
CA ASP A 72 -6.48 -2.27 10.99
C ASP A 72 -5.47 -2.86 11.98
N SER A 73 -5.98 -3.70 12.87
CA SER A 73 -5.23 -4.39 13.91
C SER A 73 -5.12 -5.91 13.67
N ASN A 74 -5.51 -6.42 12.49
CA ASN A 74 -5.42 -7.85 12.19
C ASN A 74 -3.98 -8.30 11.87
N HIS A 75 -3.08 -7.33 11.73
CA HIS A 75 -1.64 -7.50 11.58
C HIS A 75 -0.95 -7.49 12.96
N GLY A 76 0.25 -8.06 13.05
CA GLY A 76 1.03 -8.06 14.31
C GLY A 76 1.20 -6.64 14.87
N GLU A 77 1.40 -6.48 16.19
CA GLU A 77 1.47 -5.14 16.84
C GLU A 77 2.49 -4.19 16.19
N PHE A 78 3.60 -4.72 15.65
CA PHE A 78 4.60 -3.94 14.91
C PHE A 78 4.08 -3.33 13.60
N MET A 79 2.93 -3.77 13.11
CA MET A 79 2.35 -3.46 11.80
C MET A 79 0.85 -3.21 11.88
N TRP A 80 0.34 -2.73 13.02
CA TRP A 80 -0.93 -2.02 13.03
C TRP A 80 -0.85 -0.77 12.13
N PHE A 81 -1.95 -0.43 11.47
CA PHE A 81 -1.96 0.73 10.57
C PHE A 81 -3.35 1.34 10.36
N TYR A 82 -3.35 2.52 9.75
CA TYR A 82 -4.53 3.13 9.16
C TYR A 82 -4.53 3.02 7.64
N MET A 83 -5.66 2.62 7.07
CA MET A 83 -5.83 2.45 5.61
C MET A 83 -6.17 3.77 4.94
N VAL A 84 -5.14 4.48 4.45
CA VAL A 84 -5.29 5.79 3.81
C VAL A 84 -5.79 5.66 2.38
N LEU A 85 -5.22 4.74 1.61
CA LEU A 85 -5.46 4.62 0.19
C LEU A 85 -5.24 3.17 -0.24
N VAL A 86 -6.23 2.52 -0.85
CA VAL A 86 -6.12 1.14 -1.34
C VAL A 86 -6.62 1.05 -2.76
N GLY A 87 -5.79 0.48 -3.63
CA GLY A 87 -6.11 0.27 -5.02
C GLY A 87 -7.17 -0.81 -5.23
N PRO A 88 -7.69 -0.92 -6.47
CA PRO A 88 -8.58 -2.01 -6.86
C PRO A 88 -7.91 -3.37 -6.63
N ALA A 89 -8.73 -4.41 -6.46
CA ALA A 89 -8.24 -5.74 -6.11
C ALA A 89 -8.51 -6.77 -7.21
N GLY A 90 -7.58 -7.71 -7.38
CA GLY A 90 -7.68 -8.82 -8.32
C GLY A 90 -7.77 -8.33 -9.77
N GLU A 91 -8.49 -9.08 -10.60
CA GLU A 91 -8.63 -8.80 -12.05
C GLU A 91 -9.30 -7.45 -12.35
N ALA A 92 -9.99 -6.84 -11.39
CA ALA A 92 -10.53 -5.49 -11.53
C ALA A 92 -9.44 -4.41 -11.52
N TRP A 93 -8.20 -4.76 -11.16
CA TRP A 93 -7.05 -3.87 -11.17
C TRP A 93 -6.21 -4.08 -12.42
N ALA A 94 -6.09 -3.06 -13.26
CA ALA A 94 -5.38 -3.14 -14.54
C ALA A 94 -3.95 -3.74 -14.49
N PRO A 95 -3.12 -3.50 -13.45
CA PRO A 95 -1.80 -4.12 -13.36
C PRO A 95 -1.79 -5.46 -12.61
N TYR A 96 -2.95 -6.05 -12.30
CA TYR A 96 -3.01 -7.43 -11.82
C TYR A 96 -2.31 -8.37 -12.79
N GLY A 97 -1.52 -9.30 -12.27
CA GLY A 97 -0.74 -10.23 -13.10
C GLY A 97 0.48 -9.61 -13.80
N LYS A 98 0.94 -8.42 -13.41
CA LYS A 98 2.16 -7.78 -13.95
C LYS A 98 3.34 -7.96 -13.02
N ASP A 99 4.55 -8.02 -13.58
CA ASP A 99 5.78 -8.13 -12.79
C ASP A 99 6.23 -6.73 -12.31
N PHE A 100 6.29 -6.56 -10.99
CA PHE A 100 6.69 -5.35 -10.28
C PHE A 100 8.10 -5.41 -9.71
N ARG A 101 8.85 -6.51 -9.90
CA ARG A 101 10.21 -6.61 -9.37
C ARG A 101 11.09 -5.50 -9.91
N ASN A 102 11.59 -4.68 -8.99
CA ASN A 102 12.41 -3.49 -9.25
C ASN A 102 11.73 -2.44 -10.13
N ALA A 103 10.39 -2.45 -10.20
CA ALA A 103 9.63 -1.39 -10.84
C ALA A 103 9.77 -0.08 -10.05
N ARG A 104 9.53 1.04 -10.73
CA ARG A 104 9.44 2.37 -10.14
C ARG A 104 7.98 2.74 -9.99
N LEU A 105 7.59 3.07 -8.77
CA LEU A 105 6.30 3.67 -8.49
C LEU A 105 6.50 5.17 -8.33
N HIS A 106 5.76 5.95 -9.11
CA HIS A 106 5.67 7.39 -8.92
C HIS A 106 4.31 7.73 -8.33
N ILE A 107 4.30 8.63 -7.35
CA ILE A 107 3.07 9.17 -6.77
C ILE A 107 3.21 10.67 -6.55
N THR A 108 2.22 11.43 -6.99
CA THR A 108 2.10 12.86 -6.72
C THR A 108 1.09 13.05 -5.59
N LEU A 109 1.55 13.60 -4.47
CA LEU A 109 0.74 13.68 -3.24
C LEU A 109 1.03 14.94 -2.41
N ARG A 110 0.14 15.22 -1.45
CA ARG A 110 0.34 16.22 -0.40
C ARG A 110 -0.50 15.91 0.84
N GLY A 111 -0.09 16.41 1.99
CA GLY A 111 -0.96 16.47 3.17
C GLY A 111 -1.77 17.77 3.23
N ARG A 112 -2.90 17.75 3.93
CA ARG A 112 -3.73 18.92 4.23
C ARG A 112 -4.12 18.87 5.70
N ASN A 113 -3.63 19.85 6.47
CA ASN A 113 -3.79 19.88 7.93
C ASN A 113 -3.42 18.53 8.57
N LEU A 114 -2.37 17.88 8.03
CA LEU A 114 -2.00 16.53 8.39
C LEU A 114 -1.12 16.55 9.64
N ASP A 115 -1.54 15.82 10.67
CA ASP A 115 -0.72 15.49 11.83
C ASP A 115 -0.54 13.98 11.86
N LEU A 116 0.70 13.54 11.64
CA LEU A 116 1.03 12.12 11.54
C LEU A 116 1.11 11.42 12.89
N LYS A 117 1.20 12.13 14.03
CA LYS A 117 1.32 11.50 15.36
C LYS A 117 2.39 10.40 15.44
N GLY A 118 3.54 10.63 14.81
CA GLY A 118 4.65 9.68 14.74
C GLY A 118 4.49 8.54 13.73
N SER A 119 3.34 8.43 13.07
CA SER A 119 3.13 7.49 11.96
C SER A 119 3.85 7.93 10.69
N ARG A 120 4.03 7.00 9.76
CA ARG A 120 4.63 7.23 8.45
C ARG A 120 3.81 6.57 7.35
N LEU A 121 3.74 7.22 6.18
CA LEU A 121 3.06 6.64 5.03
C LEU A 121 3.99 5.66 4.32
N TYR A 122 3.55 4.42 4.19
CA TYR A 122 4.28 3.37 3.48
C TYR A 122 3.47 2.86 2.31
N LEU A 123 4.15 2.49 1.23
CA LEU A 123 3.57 1.62 0.23
C LEU A 123 3.31 0.24 0.85
N TRP A 124 2.11 -0.27 0.65
CA TRP A 124 1.66 -1.59 1.05
C TRP A 124 1.27 -2.40 -0.19
N ILE A 125 1.55 -3.69 -0.16
CA ILE A 125 1.16 -4.62 -1.21
C ILE A 125 0.69 -5.93 -0.60
N GLN A 126 -0.34 -6.51 -1.21
CA GLN A 126 -0.96 -7.75 -0.79
C GLN A 126 -0.98 -8.75 -1.93
N GLY A 127 -0.92 -10.06 -1.64
CA GLY A 127 -0.99 -11.12 -2.66
C GLY A 127 -1.13 -12.50 -2.07
N ASN A 128 -1.20 -13.51 -2.94
CA ASN A 128 -1.36 -14.91 -2.52
C ASN A 128 -0.01 -15.54 -2.16
N ARG A 129 -0.03 -16.59 -1.33
CA ARG A 129 1.15 -17.27 -0.75
C ARG A 129 1.99 -18.12 -1.73
N GLY A 130 1.52 -18.29 -2.95
CA GLY A 130 2.16 -19.16 -3.94
C GLY A 130 1.92 -20.65 -3.76
N PRO A 131 2.45 -21.49 -4.66
CA PRO A 131 2.00 -22.87 -4.88
C PRO A 131 2.48 -23.92 -3.85
N HIS A 132 3.15 -23.51 -2.77
CA HIS A 132 3.68 -24.45 -1.77
C HIS A 132 3.34 -23.99 -0.37
N VAL A 133 2.31 -24.56 0.28
CA VAL A 133 2.28 -24.98 1.71
C VAL A 133 1.02 -25.81 1.99
N ARG A 134 1.18 -26.83 2.84
CA ARG A 134 0.25 -27.92 3.21
C ARG A 134 -1.16 -27.47 3.62
N GLU A 135 -2.12 -28.33 3.25
CA GLU A 135 -3.59 -28.36 3.39
C GLU A 135 -4.19 -28.16 4.81
N ILE A 136 -3.58 -27.36 5.69
CA ILE A 136 -4.17 -27.08 7.01
C ILE A 136 -5.16 -25.91 6.97
N TYR A 137 -5.45 -25.36 5.78
CA TYR A 137 -6.45 -24.31 5.59
C TYR A 137 -7.38 -24.64 4.43
N ASN A 138 -8.67 -24.40 4.68
CA ASN A 138 -9.80 -24.58 3.77
C ASN A 138 -10.21 -23.20 3.19
N PRO A 139 -11.01 -23.15 2.11
CA PRO A 139 -11.06 -22.08 1.10
C PRO A 139 -11.13 -20.64 1.66
N GLY A 140 -10.23 -19.77 1.17
CA GLY A 140 -10.07 -18.38 1.60
C GLY A 140 -8.62 -18.05 2.00
N ASP A 141 -7.65 -18.47 1.18
CA ASP A 141 -6.22 -18.46 1.53
C ASP A 141 -5.75 -17.12 2.12
N PRO A 142 -5.00 -17.14 3.23
CA PRO A 142 -4.50 -15.92 3.86
C PRO A 142 -3.57 -15.13 2.95
N PHE A 143 -4.01 -13.93 2.56
CA PHE A 143 -3.18 -12.98 1.83
C PHE A 143 -1.88 -12.65 2.60
N VAL A 144 -0.76 -12.57 1.88
CA VAL A 144 0.52 -12.06 2.37
C VAL A 144 0.54 -10.56 2.17
N ASN A 145 0.98 -9.82 3.19
CA ASN A 145 1.00 -8.38 3.22
C ASN A 145 2.43 -7.91 3.50
N TRP A 146 2.92 -6.97 2.70
CA TRP A 146 4.25 -6.37 2.84
C TRP A 146 4.15 -4.86 2.78
N ALA A 147 4.94 -4.17 3.60
CA ALA A 147 5.10 -2.72 3.56
C ALA A 147 6.54 -2.36 3.20
N LEU A 148 6.74 -1.40 2.29
CA LEU A 148 8.05 -0.93 1.84
C LEU A 148 8.63 0.05 2.86
N THR A 149 9.14 -0.46 3.98
CA THR A 149 9.55 0.34 5.14
C THR A 149 10.88 1.08 4.94
N SER A 150 11.68 0.69 3.96
CA SER A 150 12.94 1.38 3.61
C SER A 150 12.75 2.74 2.93
N GLN A 151 11.54 3.04 2.41
CA GLN A 151 11.23 4.29 1.71
C GLN A 151 9.90 4.89 2.23
N PRO A 152 9.85 5.35 3.50
CA PRO A 152 8.67 6.05 4.01
C PRO A 152 8.46 7.38 3.27
N VAL A 153 7.20 7.77 3.10
CA VAL A 153 6.79 9.10 2.65
C VAL A 153 6.33 9.88 3.87
N GLU A 154 7.04 10.95 4.22
CA GLU A 154 6.78 11.69 5.46
C GLU A 154 6.92 13.19 5.23
N GLN A 155 8.11 13.66 4.88
CA GLN A 155 8.38 15.10 4.77
C GLN A 155 7.55 15.75 3.66
N GLU A 156 7.31 15.01 2.57
CA GLU A 156 6.52 15.41 1.42
C GLU A 156 5.02 15.58 1.75
N LEU A 157 4.57 15.13 2.92
CA LEU A 157 3.19 15.32 3.37
C LEU A 157 3.00 16.56 4.24
N LEU A 158 4.06 17.12 4.83
CA LEU A 158 3.92 18.04 5.97
C LEU A 158 3.86 19.53 5.60
N ASP A 159 4.33 19.93 4.42
CA ASP A 159 4.38 21.34 4.00
C ASP A 159 3.13 21.82 3.24
N GLY A 160 2.21 20.89 2.94
CA GLY A 160 0.97 21.15 2.23
C GLY A 160 1.11 21.41 0.73
N GLN A 161 2.30 21.22 0.15
CA GLN A 161 2.58 21.36 -1.29
C GLN A 161 2.49 20.01 -2.00
N TRP A 162 2.28 20.04 -3.32
CA TRP A 162 2.34 18.84 -4.15
C TRP A 162 3.79 18.41 -4.36
N HIS A 163 4.08 17.15 -4.06
CA HIS A 163 5.39 16.54 -4.26
C HIS A 163 5.31 15.33 -5.17
N ASP A 164 6.33 15.15 -5.99
CA ASP A 164 6.54 13.93 -6.78
C ASP A 164 7.48 13.00 -6.03
N VAL A 165 6.95 11.86 -5.61
CA VAL A 165 7.71 10.83 -4.90
C VAL A 165 7.93 9.65 -5.82
N ALA A 166 9.19 9.20 -5.90
CA ALA A 166 9.57 8.01 -6.65
C ALA A 166 10.06 6.93 -5.68
N LEU A 167 9.38 5.79 -5.69
CA LEU A 167 9.71 4.61 -4.89
C LEU A 167 10.23 3.50 -5.79
N THR A 168 11.20 2.74 -5.32
CA THR A 168 11.62 1.49 -5.99
C THR A 168 10.97 0.31 -5.31
N LEU A 169 10.27 -0.52 -6.07
CA LEU A 169 9.69 -1.78 -5.60
C LEU A 169 10.79 -2.86 -5.57
N TYR A 170 11.72 -2.73 -4.61
CA TYR A 170 12.88 -3.62 -4.50
C TYR A 170 12.43 -5.08 -4.38
N ASP A 171 13.01 -5.96 -5.20
CA ASP A 171 12.92 -7.41 -4.99
C ASP A 171 13.98 -7.85 -3.95
N ASP A 172 13.86 -7.31 -2.73
CA ASP A 172 14.79 -7.49 -1.63
C ASP A 172 14.01 -7.36 -0.32
N GLU A 173 13.82 -8.46 0.41
CA GLU A 173 13.00 -8.50 1.63
C GLU A 173 13.56 -7.62 2.76
N ASP A 174 14.86 -7.30 2.76
CA ASP A 174 15.46 -6.38 3.75
C ASP A 174 14.99 -4.92 3.57
N LYS A 175 14.34 -4.61 2.44
CA LYS A 175 13.77 -3.29 2.16
C LYS A 175 12.31 -3.17 2.58
N TRP A 176 11.71 -4.29 2.98
CA TRP A 176 10.30 -4.40 3.31
C TRP A 176 10.11 -4.97 4.71
N SER A 177 8.89 -4.93 5.18
CA SER A 177 8.51 -5.64 6.39
C SER A 177 7.24 -6.44 6.13
N GLN A 178 7.31 -7.73 6.43
CA GLN A 178 6.18 -8.63 6.34
C GLN A 178 5.20 -8.32 7.47
N MET A 179 3.93 -8.11 7.16
CA MET A 179 2.95 -7.61 8.14
C MET A 179 2.24 -8.72 8.94
N GLY A 180 2.64 -9.98 8.72
CA GLY A 180 2.08 -11.14 9.41
C GLY A 180 0.56 -11.29 9.24
N LEU A 181 0.02 -12.34 9.85
CA LEU A 181 -1.41 -12.48 10.13
C LEU A 181 -1.55 -13.01 11.55
N LEU A 182 -2.27 -12.29 12.40
CA LEU A 182 -2.67 -12.82 13.69
C LEU A 182 -3.92 -13.66 13.50
N ASN A 183 -3.82 -14.98 13.72
CA ASN A 183 -5.02 -15.80 13.82
C ASN A 183 -5.72 -15.41 15.13
N ARG A 184 -6.92 -14.81 15.04
CA ARG A 184 -7.85 -14.44 16.13
C ARG A 184 -7.63 -13.13 16.91
N GLY A 185 -6.77 -12.21 16.44
CA GLY A 185 -6.56 -10.92 17.11
C GLY A 185 -6.10 -11.06 18.58
N LEU A 186 -5.89 -9.94 19.27
CA LEU A 186 -5.36 -9.94 20.64
C LEU A 186 -6.47 -9.73 21.67
N PRO A 187 -6.82 -10.74 22.50
CA PRO A 187 -7.56 -10.51 23.72
C PRO A 187 -6.58 -10.19 24.87
N ARG A 188 -6.44 -8.88 25.17
CA ARG A 188 -5.77 -8.31 26.36
C ARG A 188 -4.25 -8.54 26.47
N LYS A 189 -3.50 -7.41 26.46
CA LYS A 189 -2.12 -7.22 26.93
C LYS A 189 -1.23 -8.47 26.88
N ILE A 190 -0.54 -8.75 25.77
CA ILE A 190 0.73 -9.50 25.73
C ILE A 190 1.37 -9.36 24.33
N ILE A 191 2.69 -9.17 24.40
CA ILE A 191 3.73 -9.13 23.37
C ILE A 191 3.56 -10.24 22.33
N VAL A 192 3.66 -9.88 21.06
CA VAL A 192 3.83 -10.85 19.96
C VAL A 192 5.25 -11.41 20.01
N GLU A 193 5.45 -12.51 20.73
CA GLU A 193 6.62 -13.38 20.54
C GLU A 193 6.45 -14.15 19.22
N GLN A 194 7.06 -13.63 18.15
CA GLN A 194 7.19 -14.19 16.81
C GLN A 194 5.96 -14.17 15.89
N SER A 195 5.89 -13.13 15.05
CA SER A 195 5.25 -13.19 13.73
C SER A 195 6.32 -13.54 12.68
N LEU A 196 6.62 -14.82 12.45
CA LEU A 196 7.51 -15.23 11.34
C LEU A 196 7.20 -16.58 10.67
N THR A 197 6.31 -17.44 11.19
CA THR A 197 6.28 -18.84 10.71
C THR A 197 5.03 -19.27 9.94
N PHE A 198 3.98 -18.46 9.89
CA PHE A 198 2.71 -18.90 9.27
C PHE A 198 2.34 -18.24 7.95
N ALA A 199 3.02 -17.17 7.50
CA ALA A 199 2.81 -16.60 6.17
C ALA A 199 4.00 -16.93 5.25
N THR A 200 3.93 -18.06 4.58
CA THR A 200 5.02 -18.68 3.81
C THR A 200 5.02 -18.26 2.33
N GLY A 201 4.84 -16.96 2.04
CA GLY A 201 4.97 -16.42 0.68
C GLY A 201 6.11 -15.39 0.62
N THR A 202 6.98 -15.52 -0.37
CA THR A 202 8.11 -14.60 -0.56
C THR A 202 7.66 -13.30 -1.20
N LEU A 203 8.33 -12.20 -0.88
CA LEU A 203 8.11 -10.91 -1.54
C LEU A 203 8.31 -11.04 -3.06
N SER A 204 9.34 -11.78 -3.48
CA SER A 204 9.66 -11.99 -4.91
C SER A 204 8.53 -12.66 -5.67
N TYR A 205 7.86 -13.65 -5.05
CA TYR A 205 6.68 -14.27 -5.65
C TYR A 205 5.55 -13.25 -5.84
N LEU A 206 5.26 -12.48 -4.79
CA LEU A 206 4.18 -11.50 -4.81
C LEU A 206 4.43 -10.39 -5.85
N LEU A 207 5.65 -9.85 -5.92
CA LEU A 207 6.05 -8.87 -6.92
C LEU A 207 6.07 -9.46 -8.34
N ASN A 208 6.31 -10.76 -8.50
CA ASN A 208 6.30 -11.43 -9.79
C ASN A 208 4.87 -11.82 -10.21
N ALA A 209 3.98 -10.84 -10.40
CA ALA A 209 2.63 -11.03 -10.96
C ALA A 209 1.62 -11.77 -10.08
N HIS A 210 1.86 -11.89 -8.77
CA HIS A 210 0.94 -12.57 -7.85
C HIS A 210 0.36 -11.68 -6.74
N HIS A 211 0.52 -10.36 -6.89
CA HIS A 211 -0.16 -9.37 -6.08
C HIS A 211 -1.66 -9.33 -6.39
N HIS A 212 -2.44 -9.04 -5.36
CA HIS A 212 -3.88 -8.84 -5.41
C HIS A 212 -4.24 -7.35 -5.48
N ASN A 213 -3.61 -6.51 -4.67
CA ASN A 213 -3.73 -5.05 -4.71
C ASN A 213 -2.47 -4.38 -4.14
N LEU A 214 -2.39 -3.05 -4.30
CA LEU A 214 -1.44 -2.18 -3.61
C LEU A 214 -2.18 -1.03 -2.95
N GLY A 215 -1.54 -0.36 -2.00
CA GLY A 215 -2.06 0.85 -1.39
C GLY A 215 -1.00 1.62 -0.62
N PHE A 216 -1.44 2.62 0.11
CA PHE A 216 -0.65 3.35 1.07
C PHE A 216 -1.33 3.32 2.44
N ILE A 217 -0.53 3.05 3.45
CA ILE A 217 -0.97 2.89 4.84
C ILE A 217 -0.14 3.78 5.76
N LEU A 218 -0.73 4.23 6.86
CA LEU A 218 0.02 4.88 7.94
C LEU A 218 0.41 3.83 8.99
N GLY A 219 1.70 3.50 9.06
CA GLY A 219 2.27 2.53 10.00
C GLY A 219 3.09 3.20 11.10
N GLY A 220 3.43 2.43 12.15
CA GLY A 220 4.15 2.95 13.34
C GLY A 220 3.25 3.76 14.26
N VAL A 221 2.03 3.27 14.49
CA VAL A 221 0.91 4.03 15.05
C VAL A 221 0.69 3.75 16.55
N ASP A 222 0.28 4.78 17.29
CA ASP A 222 -0.38 4.62 18.59
C ASP A 222 -1.91 4.68 18.37
N PRO A 223 -2.67 3.60 18.63
CA PRO A 223 -4.11 3.61 18.46
C PRO A 223 -4.84 4.60 19.37
N ASN A 224 -4.19 5.10 20.42
CA ASN A 224 -4.75 6.12 21.33
C ASN A 224 -4.42 7.56 20.91
N ASP A 225 -3.52 7.75 19.94
CA ASP A 225 -3.18 9.05 19.37
C ASP A 225 -3.20 8.96 17.82
N PRO A 226 -4.39 8.80 17.23
CA PRO A 226 -4.51 8.52 15.80
C PRO A 226 -4.02 9.71 14.95
N PRO A 227 -3.40 9.46 13.79
CA PRO A 227 -3.10 10.51 12.83
C PRO A 227 -4.39 11.17 12.35
N SER A 228 -4.31 12.45 12.03
CA SER A 228 -5.45 13.27 11.63
C SER A 228 -5.14 14.16 10.44
N GLY A 229 -6.19 14.70 9.82
CA GLY A 229 -6.07 15.55 8.64
C GLY A 229 -6.40 14.77 7.37
N ARG A 230 -5.71 15.08 6.28
CA ARG A 230 -6.05 14.55 4.96
C ARG A 230 -4.83 14.35 4.07
N VAL A 231 -4.88 13.30 3.26
CA VAL A 231 -3.90 13.01 2.21
C VAL A 231 -4.59 13.16 0.86
N ASP A 232 -4.04 14.01 0.01
CA ASP A 232 -4.46 14.20 -1.37
C ASP A 232 -3.49 13.46 -2.30
N VAL A 233 -4.02 12.82 -3.35
CA VAL A 233 -3.24 12.14 -4.39
C VAL A 233 -3.73 12.56 -5.76
N ASP A 234 -2.82 13.06 -6.57
CA ASP A 234 -3.06 13.58 -7.91
C ASP A 234 -2.76 12.54 -9.00
N GLU A 235 -1.69 11.78 -8.84
CA GLU A 235 -1.31 10.75 -9.82
C GLU A 235 -0.59 9.59 -9.15
N ILE A 236 -0.82 8.37 -9.65
CA ILE A 236 -0.02 7.19 -9.36
C ILE A 236 0.37 6.54 -10.67
N SER A 237 1.64 6.19 -10.85
CA SER A 237 2.09 5.37 -11.96
C SER A 237 3.12 4.34 -11.54
N ILE A 238 3.20 3.25 -12.31
CA ILE A 238 4.19 2.19 -12.14
C ILE A 238 4.84 1.95 -13.48
N SER A 239 6.17 2.00 -13.52
CA SER A 239 6.96 1.73 -14.71
C SER A 239 8.09 0.74 -14.41
N ARG A 240 8.60 0.08 -15.43
CA ARG A 240 9.77 -0.81 -15.33
C ARG A 240 10.79 -0.42 -16.38
N GLY A 241 12.07 -0.40 -15.99
CA GLY A 241 13.15 -0.25 -16.98
C GLY A 241 13.20 -1.47 -17.90
N CYS A 242 13.15 -1.27 -19.21
CA CYS A 242 13.49 -2.29 -20.18
C CYS A 242 15.00 -2.45 -20.21
N PHE A 243 15.51 -3.60 -19.77
CA PHE A 243 16.86 -3.99 -20.15
C PHE A 243 16.80 -4.47 -21.59
N GLU A 244 17.35 -3.70 -22.53
CA GLU A 244 17.71 -4.27 -23.82
C GLU A 244 18.77 -5.34 -23.54
N THR A 245 18.39 -6.61 -23.70
CA THR A 245 19.38 -7.67 -23.78
C THR A 245 20.22 -7.37 -25.01
N ALA A 246 21.45 -6.90 -24.80
CA ALA A 246 22.44 -6.85 -25.86
C ALA A 246 22.48 -8.25 -26.50
N SER A 247 22.07 -8.33 -27.77
CA SER A 247 22.17 -9.58 -28.52
C SER A 247 23.66 -9.96 -28.59
N PRO A 248 24.00 -11.24 -28.42
CA PRO A 248 25.40 -11.70 -28.46
C PRO A 248 26.07 -11.42 -29.81
#